data_AF-A0A9P5U514-F1
#
_entry.id   AF-A0A9P5U514-F1
#
_cell.length_a   1.000
_cell.length_b   1.000
_cell.length_c   1.000
_cell.angle_alpha   90.00
_cell.angle_beta   90.00
_cell.angle_gamma   90.00
#
_symmetry.space_group_name_H-M   'P 1'
#
loop_
_entity.id
_entity.type
_entity.pdbx_description
1 polymer ?
#
loop_
_entity_poly.entity_id
_entity_poly.type
_entity_poly.pdbx_seq_one_letter_code
_entity_poly.pdbx_strand_id
1 'polypeptide(L)'
;MIRSPENLRYFSTISSVNQTTYLLHYLVFSVQPEIGLKIKLQNAPQRPFNGVTHMFIVTFGRLSYAPIPEWLDSDKSYELSGIREMARELLELVVDGPDIDNVYAAYHDEEEIDEGEMEKQLLGDA
;
A
#
# COMPACT_ATOMS: atom_id res chain seq x y z
N MET A 1 10.99 -30.83 -6.47
CA MET A 1 9.87 -29.96 -6.88
C MET A 1 10.49 -28.72 -7.53
N ILE A 2 10.52 -28.65 -8.86
CA ILE A 2 11.17 -27.56 -9.60
C ILE A 2 10.16 -26.41 -9.71
N ARG A 3 10.47 -25.25 -9.12
CA ARG A 3 9.60 -24.05 -9.17
C ARG A 3 9.64 -23.45 -10.58
N SER A 4 8.49 -23.05 -11.12
CA SER A 4 8.39 -22.38 -12.42
C SER A 4 9.25 -21.09 -12.45
N PRO A 5 9.88 -20.72 -13.58
CA PRO A 5 10.64 -19.47 -13.70
C PRO A 5 9.84 -18.21 -13.34
N GLU A 6 8.55 -18.22 -13.63
CA GLU A 6 7.62 -17.14 -13.27
C GLU A 6 7.48 -17.01 -11.76
N ASN A 7 7.53 -18.13 -11.04
CA ASN A 7 7.44 -18.15 -9.59
C ASN A 7 8.65 -17.50 -8.93
N LEU A 8 9.83 -17.80 -9.44
CA LEU A 8 11.08 -17.20 -8.98
C LEU A 8 11.09 -15.68 -9.16
N ARG A 9 10.48 -15.18 -10.25
CA ARG A 9 10.43 -13.75 -10.55
C ARG A 9 9.60 -12.99 -9.52
N TYR A 10 8.37 -13.38 -9.24
CA TYR A 10 7.54 -12.64 -8.28
C TYR A 10 8.08 -12.73 -6.85
N PHE A 11 8.68 -13.86 -6.46
CA PHE A 11 9.31 -13.97 -5.13
C PHE A 11 10.39 -12.91 -4.92
N SER A 12 11.26 -12.71 -5.92
CA SER A 12 12.31 -11.68 -5.86
C SER A 12 11.71 -10.28 -5.81
N THR A 13 10.66 -10.02 -6.59
CA THR A 13 9.97 -8.72 -6.61
C THR A 13 9.34 -8.39 -5.27
N ILE A 14 8.63 -9.34 -4.63
CA ILE A 14 8.02 -9.15 -3.32
C ILE A 14 9.07 -8.78 -2.27
N SER A 15 10.18 -9.53 -2.22
CA SER A 15 11.24 -9.24 -1.27
C SER A 15 11.92 -7.89 -1.53
N SER A 16 12.10 -7.49 -2.80
CA SER A 16 12.59 -6.15 -3.14
C SER A 16 11.63 -5.04 -2.75
N VAL A 17 10.32 -5.22 -2.96
CA VAL A 17 9.29 -4.25 -2.55
C VAL A 17 9.30 -4.10 -1.02
N ASN A 18 9.37 -5.21 -0.30
CA ASN A 18 9.40 -5.20 1.16
C ASN A 18 10.63 -4.46 1.68
N GLN A 19 11.82 -4.86 1.24
CA GLN A 19 13.08 -4.22 1.65
C GLN A 19 13.12 -2.73 1.31
N THR A 20 12.62 -2.34 0.14
CA THR A 20 12.55 -0.94 -0.29
C THR A 20 11.60 -0.14 0.59
N THR A 21 10.44 -0.72 0.92
CA THR A 21 9.45 -0.09 1.81
C THR A 21 10.00 0.07 3.21
N TYR A 22 10.64 -0.96 3.78
CA TYR A 22 11.31 -0.89 5.08
C TYR A 22 12.40 0.20 5.11
N LEU A 23 13.26 0.23 4.09
CA LEU A 23 14.35 1.20 4.04
C LEU A 23 13.80 2.63 3.93
N LEU A 24 12.82 2.85 3.06
CA LEU A 24 12.22 4.17 2.88
C LEU A 24 11.50 4.63 4.16
N HIS A 25 10.73 3.73 4.78
CA HIS A 25 10.06 3.99 6.05
C HIS A 25 11.07 4.36 7.13
N TYR A 26 12.14 3.58 7.30
CA TYR A 26 13.21 3.89 8.24
C TYR A 26 13.85 5.26 7.98
N LEU A 27 14.17 5.58 6.72
CA LEU A 27 14.77 6.85 6.35
C LEU A 27 13.87 8.06 6.66
N VAL A 28 12.55 7.88 6.58
CA VAL A 28 11.56 8.95 6.77
C VAL A 28 11.12 9.10 8.22
N PHE A 29 11.00 7.99 8.95
CA PHE A 29 10.48 7.95 10.33
C PHE A 29 11.56 7.68 11.39
N SER A 30 12.84 7.71 11.03
CA SER A 30 13.94 7.60 12.00
C SER A 30 13.94 8.74 13.03
N VAL A 31 14.62 8.54 14.15
CA VAL A 31 14.71 9.48 15.29
C VAL A 31 15.23 10.87 14.88
N GLN A 32 15.98 10.96 13.79
CA GLN A 32 16.44 12.21 13.19
C GLN A 32 16.10 12.20 11.68
N PRO A 33 14.86 12.52 11.32
CA PRO A 33 14.44 12.45 9.93
C PRO A 33 15.07 13.60 9.14
N GLU A 34 16.13 13.29 8.38
CA GLU A 34 16.82 14.27 7.53
C GLU A 34 16.09 14.52 6.19
N ILE A 35 15.02 13.77 5.93
CA ILE A 35 14.35 13.74 4.63
C ILE A 35 12.93 14.30 4.76
N GLY A 36 12.74 15.53 4.30
CA GLY A 36 11.40 16.08 4.03
C GLY A 36 10.78 15.44 2.80
N LEU A 37 10.31 14.19 2.90
CA LEU A 37 9.85 13.38 1.76
C LEU A 37 8.78 14.11 0.93
N LYS A 38 7.74 14.63 1.58
CA LYS A 38 6.67 15.41 0.92
C LYS A 38 7.24 16.58 0.10
N ILE A 39 8.13 17.37 0.71
CA ILE A 39 8.78 18.52 0.06
C ILE A 39 9.63 18.06 -1.13
N LYS A 40 10.39 16.96 -1.00
CA LYS A 40 11.23 16.43 -2.09
C LYS A 40 10.39 15.95 -3.28
N LEU A 41 9.26 15.28 -3.03
CA LEU A 41 8.35 14.83 -4.08
C LEU A 41 7.70 16.01 -4.80
N GLN A 42 7.21 17.00 -4.04
CA GLN A 42 6.58 18.21 -4.60
C GLN A 42 7.55 19.07 -5.43
N ASN A 43 8.83 19.07 -5.08
CA ASN A 43 9.87 19.86 -5.75
C ASN A 43 10.77 19.02 -6.68
N ALA A 44 10.36 17.80 -7.03
CA ALA A 44 11.16 16.93 -7.86
C ALA A 44 11.37 17.54 -9.27
N PRO A 45 12.59 17.48 -9.84
CA PRO A 45 12.85 17.95 -11.20
C PRO A 45 11.94 17.28 -12.24
N GLN A 46 11.20 18.09 -13.00
CA GLN A 46 10.15 17.64 -13.93
C GLN A 46 10.64 16.67 -15.02
N ARG A 47 11.90 16.75 -15.47
CA ARG A 47 12.40 15.92 -16.58
C ARG A 47 12.69 14.46 -16.21
N PRO A 48 13.48 14.16 -15.17
CA PRO A 48 13.70 12.77 -14.75
C PRO A 48 12.56 12.19 -13.89
N PHE A 49 11.76 13.04 -13.25
CA PHE A 49 10.77 12.61 -12.24
C PHE A 49 9.34 13.07 -12.56
N ASN A 50 9.00 13.19 -13.84
CA ASN A 50 7.64 13.51 -14.22
C ASN A 50 6.66 12.48 -13.63
N GLY A 51 5.63 12.95 -12.93
CA GLY A 51 4.64 12.09 -12.31
C GLY A 51 5.12 11.31 -11.08
N VAL A 52 6.29 11.61 -10.50
CA VAL A 52 6.82 10.86 -9.34
C VAL A 52 5.86 10.87 -8.15
N THR A 53 5.20 12.00 -7.88
CA THR A 53 4.18 12.10 -6.82
C THR A 53 2.99 11.19 -7.12
N HIS A 54 2.52 11.15 -8.36
CA HIS A 54 1.45 10.25 -8.77
C HIS A 54 1.88 8.78 -8.64
N MET A 55 3.08 8.42 -9.11
CA MET A 55 3.62 7.07 -8.95
C MET A 55 3.74 6.68 -7.47
N PHE A 56 4.15 7.60 -6.61
CA PHE A 56 4.19 7.39 -5.17
C PHE A 56 2.80 7.08 -4.62
N ILE A 57 1.81 7.95 -4.88
CA ILE A 57 0.43 7.79 -4.39
C ILE A 57 -0.17 6.45 -4.86
N VAL A 58 -0.04 6.12 -6.15
CA VAL A 58 -0.55 4.85 -6.68
C VAL A 58 0.16 3.66 -6.05
N THR A 59 1.49 3.69 -5.95
CA THR A 59 2.26 2.55 -5.43
C THR A 59 1.92 2.28 -3.97
N PHE A 60 1.96 3.30 -3.13
CA PHE A 60 1.67 3.15 -1.71
C PHE A 60 0.18 2.93 -1.44
N GLY A 61 -0.72 3.54 -2.23
CA GLY A 61 -2.15 3.21 -2.19
C GLY A 61 -2.42 1.72 -2.46
N ARG A 62 -1.79 1.14 -3.49
CA ARG A 62 -1.92 -0.31 -3.76
C ARG A 62 -1.34 -1.16 -2.64
N LEU A 63 -0.18 -0.80 -2.10
CA LEU A 63 0.45 -1.57 -1.03
C LEU A 63 -0.35 -1.50 0.28
N SER A 64 -1.03 -0.38 0.56
CA SER A 64 -1.83 -0.20 1.77
C SER A 64 -3.21 -0.83 1.68
N TYR A 65 -3.92 -0.60 0.57
CA TYR A 65 -5.37 -0.80 0.51
C TYR A 65 -5.81 -1.88 -0.49
N ALA A 66 -5.01 -2.22 -1.50
CA ALA A 66 -5.44 -3.22 -2.48
C ALA A 66 -5.48 -4.64 -1.86
N PRO A 67 -6.43 -5.48 -2.29
CA PRO A 67 -6.46 -6.89 -1.90
C PRO A 67 -5.17 -7.59 -2.33
N ILE A 68 -4.71 -8.53 -1.50
CA ILE A 68 -3.54 -9.36 -1.83
C ILE A 68 -3.97 -10.32 -2.95
N PRO A 69 -3.16 -10.46 -4.02
CA PRO A 69 -3.51 -11.36 -5.11
C PRO A 69 -3.70 -12.82 -4.66
N GLU A 70 -4.82 -13.43 -5.03
CA GLU A 70 -5.21 -14.79 -4.61
C GLU A 70 -4.24 -15.89 -5.07
N TRP A 71 -3.51 -15.64 -6.14
CA TRP A 71 -2.54 -16.59 -6.70
C TRP A 71 -1.23 -16.68 -5.88
N LEU A 72 -1.08 -15.88 -4.82
CA LEU A 72 0.10 -15.91 -3.95
C LEU A 72 0.01 -16.99 -2.89
N ASP A 73 1.13 -17.71 -2.73
CA ASP A 73 1.32 -18.65 -1.62
C ASP A 73 1.16 -17.93 -0.26
N SER A 74 0.66 -18.66 0.75
CA SER A 74 0.40 -18.13 2.10
C SER A 74 1.58 -17.37 2.70
N ASP A 75 2.79 -17.88 2.51
CA ASP A 75 4.01 -17.27 3.05
C ASP A 75 4.27 -15.89 2.44
N LYS A 76 4.00 -15.72 1.14
CA LYS A 76 4.22 -14.45 0.44
C LYS A 76 3.09 -13.46 0.66
N SER A 77 1.88 -13.97 0.79
CA SER A 77 0.74 -13.17 1.25
C SER A 77 1.01 -12.60 2.64
N TYR A 78 1.52 -13.41 3.57
CA TYR A 78 1.93 -12.93 4.89
C TYR A 78 3.07 -11.89 4.82
N GLU A 79 4.09 -12.14 3.99
CA GLU A 79 5.20 -11.20 3.80
C GLU A 79 4.72 -9.83 3.29
N LEU A 80 3.80 -9.80 2.32
CA LEU A 80 3.21 -8.55 1.80
C LEU A 80 2.28 -7.88 2.81
N SER A 81 1.49 -8.63 3.57
CA SER A 81 0.66 -8.08 4.66
C SER A 81 1.50 -7.30 5.67
N GLY A 82 2.72 -7.77 5.95
CA GLY A 82 3.63 -7.15 6.91
C GLY A 82 4.09 -5.73 6.56
N ILE A 83 3.96 -5.30 5.30
CA ILE A 83 4.37 -3.96 4.86
C ILE A 83 3.22 -2.98 4.65
N ARG A 84 1.96 -3.42 4.77
CA ARG A 84 0.77 -2.60 4.54
C ARG A 84 0.73 -1.34 5.40
N GLU A 85 1.06 -1.50 6.68
CA GLU A 85 1.01 -0.40 7.63
C GLU A 85 2.09 0.65 7.36
N MET A 86 3.33 0.23 7.13
CA MET A 86 4.41 1.15 6.77
C MET A 86 4.12 1.88 5.46
N ALA A 87 3.52 1.18 4.49
CA ALA A 87 3.11 1.79 3.24
C ALA A 87 2.02 2.86 3.46
N ARG A 88 1.10 2.61 4.39
CA ARG A 88 0.02 3.54 4.76
C ARG A 88 0.57 4.78 5.44
N GLU A 89 1.46 4.62 6.41
CA GLU A 89 2.11 5.75 7.09
C GLU A 89 2.92 6.63 6.10
N LEU A 90 3.63 6.00 5.16
CA LEU A 90 4.35 6.71 4.09
C LEU A 90 3.39 7.49 3.16
N LEU A 91 2.22 6.92 2.86
CA LEU A 91 1.19 7.54 2.03
C LEU A 91 0.56 8.75 2.75
N GLU A 92 0.14 8.58 4.01
CA GLU A 92 -0.46 9.62 4.85
C GLU A 92 0.48 10.81 5.10
N LEU A 93 1.80 10.59 5.05
CA LEU A 93 2.78 11.67 5.12
C LEU A 93 2.75 12.60 3.88
N VAL A 94 2.42 12.05 2.71
CA VAL A 94 2.51 12.75 1.41
C VAL A 94 1.15 13.29 0.97
N VAL A 95 0.08 12.56 1.28
CA VAL A 95 -1.31 12.86 0.91
C VAL A 95 -2.03 13.55 2.07
N ASP A 96 -2.66 14.69 1.81
CA ASP A 96 -3.39 15.43 2.84
C ASP A 96 -4.79 14.82 3.07
N GLY A 97 -5.27 14.88 4.32
CA GLY A 97 -6.49 14.24 4.85
C GLY A 97 -7.56 13.81 3.85
N PRO A 98 -8.34 14.70 3.22
CA PRO A 98 -9.46 14.29 2.36
C PRO A 98 -9.05 13.49 1.12
N ASP A 99 -7.80 13.60 0.67
CA ASP A 99 -7.30 12.86 -0.48
C ASP A 99 -6.94 11.40 -0.10
N ILE A 100 -6.68 11.08 1.18
CA ILE A 100 -6.42 9.70 1.61
C ILE A 100 -7.69 8.84 1.49
N ASP A 101 -8.85 9.43 1.78
CA ASP A 101 -10.15 8.76 1.72
C ASP A 101 -10.49 8.42 0.27
N ASN A 102 -10.17 9.30 -0.67
CA ASN A 102 -10.31 9.04 -2.10
C ASN A 102 -9.41 7.88 -2.57
N VAL A 103 -8.19 7.78 -2.03
CA VAL A 103 -7.29 6.66 -2.36
C VAL A 103 -7.80 5.36 -1.75
N TYR A 104 -8.37 5.39 -0.54
CA TYR A 104 -8.98 4.21 0.08
C TYR A 104 -10.20 3.71 -0.71
N ALA A 105 -11.11 4.63 -1.07
CA ALA A 105 -12.32 4.33 -1.85
C ALA A 105 -11.99 3.64 -3.17
N ALA A 106 -10.94 4.09 -3.88
CA ALA A 106 -10.52 3.49 -5.14
C ALA A 106 -10.17 1.98 -5.09
N TYR A 107 -9.99 1.38 -3.91
CA TYR A 107 -9.78 -0.05 -3.72
C TYR A 107 -10.93 -0.78 -3.02
N HIS A 108 -11.92 -0.04 -2.51
CA HIS A 108 -13.04 -0.55 -1.71
C HIS A 108 -14.42 -0.12 -2.25
N ASP A 109 -14.46 0.54 -3.42
CA ASP A 109 -15.70 0.81 -4.16
C ASP A 109 -16.33 -0.53 -4.56
N GLU A 110 -17.37 -0.94 -3.82
CA GLU A 110 -18.11 -2.22 -3.90
C GLU A 110 -17.65 -3.37 -2.98
N GLU A 111 -17.16 -3.10 -1.76
CA GLU A 111 -17.75 -3.88 -0.66
C GLU A 111 -19.19 -3.38 -0.54
N GLU A 112 -20.14 -4.09 -1.16
CA GLU A 112 -21.51 -4.13 -0.68
C GLU A 112 -21.41 -4.46 0.81
N ILE A 113 -21.33 -3.41 1.62
CA ILE A 113 -21.94 -3.45 2.92
C ILE A 113 -23.41 -3.70 2.58
N ASP A 114 -23.82 -4.96 2.54
CA ASP A 114 -25.23 -5.31 2.53
C ASP A 114 -25.78 -4.73 3.84
N GLU A 115 -26.34 -3.52 3.75
CA GLU A 115 -26.98 -2.83 4.86
C GLU A 115 -28.01 -3.76 5.52
N GLY A 116 -28.57 -4.73 4.76
CA GLY A 116 -29.44 -5.78 5.25
C GLY A 116 -28.79 -6.85 6.12
N GLU A 117 -27.49 -7.16 5.96
CA GLU A 117 -26.76 -8.04 6.89
C GLU A 117 -26.39 -7.32 8.18
N MET A 118 -26.04 -6.03 8.09
CA MET A 118 -25.72 -5.21 9.26
C MET A 118 -26.97 -4.95 10.11
N GLU A 119 -28.13 -4.74 9.47
CA GLU A 119 -29.43 -4.60 10.16
C GLU A 119 -29.86 -5.93 10.81
N LYS A 120 -29.64 -7.08 10.18
CA LYS A 120 -29.91 -8.40 10.77
C LYS A 120 -29.05 -8.70 11.99
N GLN A 121 -27.77 -8.35 11.97
CA GLN A 121 -26.89 -8.50 13.15
C GLN A 121 -27.31 -7.58 14.30
N LEU A 122 -27.86 -6.40 14.02
CA LEU A 122 -28.31 -5.45 15.03
C LEU A 122 -29.70 -5.77 15.61
N LEU A 123 -30.60 -6.33 14.81
CA LEU A 123 -31.96 -6.64 15.25
C LEU A 123 -32.07 -7.99 15.96
N GLY A 124 -31.13 -8.92 15.72
CA GLY A 124 -31.20 -10.28 16.26
C GLY A 124 -32.40 -11.04 15.73
N ASP A 125 -32.24 -12.32 15.42
CA ASP A 125 -33.35 -13.14 14.95
C ASP A 125 -34.48 -13.16 16.00
N ALA A 126 -35.61 -12.54 15.68
CA ALA A 126 -36.84 -12.54 16.48
C ALA A 126 -37.69 -13.80 16.23
#